data_AF-A0A847CL03-F1
#
_entry.id   AF-A0A847CL03-F1
#
_cell.length_a   1.000
_cell.length_b   1.000
_cell.length_c   1.000
_cell.angle_alpha   90.00
_cell.angle_beta   90.00
_cell.angle_gamma   90.00
#
_symmetry.space_group_name_H-M   'P 1'
#
loop_
_entity.id
_entity.type
_entity.pdbx_description
1 polymer ?
#
loop_
_entity_poly.entity_id
_entity_poly.type
_entity_poly.pdbx_seq_one_letter_code
_entity_poly.pdbx_strand_id
1 'polypeptide(L)'
;MEKKLHFIIIVLLFFPLVVSATVYLNYDKAKLSTSSYITSMKRYKWYIDPSTKYFYDGNVFNNKIGFTKGGFLNLYEYKTSIFEGKTYLNDQLNYWTMTEKNSSSNYIIASGNYSDSLNTAKLGARITEYVLRSTKVEGSGTYKDPWVFIEPEFNVKVNFANSTIIRSSSITGDDTVGYGDVIVYTVEVKNVGEDSSEIKAREIELVNAIGRTVESPTNVSVTMNGTAYSSAIANSVAQSILSSNGYSFTLAGGDVLTIKFNVKVIGNAGETISNQLVYSIDGVEPNPDPKNSISIEKLIYYSEIADNGANIVLALDDSGSMSSAKLNALKTAANQFIDTLMINDGSNYNNRLCIVTMNKAIDGTKKYKCTDGSTVTPQSLKTIITNLTASGLTPYDTTLADCYTSLQSLYAANQNNSNFVVFLSDGVPNGGDYSTQENNIKTYYGTKMYTIGFSVNSSAKTILENLATAKSYYYDASTVDISNVFSDIAKKISELTKQTIKGVVEISKNIDKSRNLIIEVKRSDGTINTIVRSYVDAINDNYLIDKVTAYEINIKKFVATDTITVKYYLLKDN
;
A
#
# COMPACT_ATOMS: atom_id res chain seq x y z
N MET A 1 -40.33 -19.78 -36.79
CA MET A 1 -40.89 -19.87 -35.42
C MET A 1 -40.10 -19.05 -34.40
N GLU A 2 -38.79 -18.83 -34.60
CA GLU A 2 -37.90 -18.14 -33.64
C GLU A 2 -38.10 -16.62 -33.47
N LYS A 3 -38.54 -15.89 -34.52
CA LYS A 3 -38.75 -14.43 -34.40
C LYS A 3 -39.98 -14.04 -33.56
N LYS A 4 -40.97 -14.94 -33.41
CA LYS A 4 -42.13 -14.71 -32.54
C LYS A 4 -41.82 -15.00 -31.06
N LEU A 5 -40.84 -15.86 -30.78
CA LEU A 5 -40.42 -16.18 -29.41
C LEU A 5 -39.62 -15.03 -28.77
N HIS A 6 -38.76 -14.36 -29.53
CA HIS A 6 -38.01 -13.19 -29.05
C HIS A 6 -38.90 -11.97 -28.77
N PHE A 7 -39.97 -11.79 -29.56
CA PHE A 7 -40.92 -10.69 -29.33
C PHE A 7 -41.78 -10.93 -28.08
N ILE A 8 -42.14 -12.17 -27.78
CA ILE A 8 -42.90 -12.54 -26.56
C ILE A 8 -42.03 -12.39 -25.31
N ILE A 9 -40.74 -12.71 -25.37
CA ILE A 9 -39.80 -12.55 -24.24
C ILE A 9 -39.52 -11.06 -23.94
N ILE A 10 -39.41 -10.22 -24.97
CA ILE A 10 -39.21 -8.77 -24.79
C ILE A 10 -40.47 -8.09 -24.25
N VAL A 11 -41.68 -8.52 -24.66
CA VAL A 11 -42.95 -7.98 -24.13
C VAL A 11 -43.21 -8.43 -22.68
N LEU A 12 -42.72 -9.60 -22.26
CA LEU A 12 -42.77 -10.05 -20.85
C LEU A 12 -41.76 -9.32 -19.95
N LEU A 13 -40.64 -8.84 -20.49
CA LEU A 13 -39.62 -8.07 -19.74
C LEU A 13 -39.99 -6.59 -19.55
N PHE A 14 -40.99 -6.08 -20.29
CA PHE A 14 -41.48 -4.69 -20.23
C PHE A 14 -42.91 -4.57 -19.66
N PHE A 15 -43.39 -5.56 -18.90
CA PHE A 15 -44.43 -5.25 -17.93
C PHE A 15 -43.76 -4.44 -16.82
N PRO A 16 -44.05 -3.13 -16.65
CA PRO A 16 -43.80 -2.53 -15.37
C PRO A 16 -44.65 -3.37 -14.40
N LEU A 17 -43.99 -4.11 -13.51
CA LEU A 17 -44.60 -4.54 -12.26
C LEU A 17 -44.92 -3.24 -11.52
N VAL A 18 -46.01 -2.58 -11.91
CA VAL A 18 -46.63 -1.52 -11.15
C VAL A 18 -47.22 -2.24 -9.95
N VAL A 19 -46.37 -2.53 -8.97
CA VAL A 19 -46.83 -2.76 -7.61
C VAL A 19 -47.40 -1.42 -7.21
N SER A 20 -48.71 -1.21 -7.44
CA SER A 20 -49.40 -0.11 -6.81
C SER A 20 -49.19 -0.29 -5.32
N ALA A 21 -48.38 0.57 -4.72
CA ALA A 21 -48.29 0.68 -3.28
C ALA A 21 -49.66 1.15 -2.78
N THR A 22 -50.57 0.21 -2.51
CA THR A 22 -51.84 0.52 -1.87
C THR A 22 -51.53 0.85 -0.41
N VAL A 23 -51.59 2.13 -0.05
CA VAL A 23 -51.43 2.62 1.33
C VAL A 23 -52.59 2.14 2.23
N TYR A 24 -53.69 1.69 1.62
CA TYR A 24 -54.89 1.22 2.30
C TYR A 24 -54.92 -0.30 2.40
N LEU A 25 -54.84 -0.80 3.62
CA LEU A 25 -54.84 -2.22 3.94
C LEU A 25 -56.00 -2.54 4.89
N ASN A 26 -56.49 -3.77 4.80
CA ASN A 26 -57.36 -4.30 5.84
C ASN A 26 -56.55 -4.52 7.13
N TYR A 27 -57.25 -4.67 8.25
CA TYR A 27 -56.61 -4.68 9.56
C TYR A 27 -55.48 -5.72 9.67
N ASP A 28 -55.72 -6.94 9.18
CA ASP A 28 -54.73 -8.02 9.24
C ASP A 28 -53.50 -7.79 8.38
N LYS A 29 -53.66 -7.27 7.16
CA LYS A 29 -52.51 -6.91 6.31
C LYS A 29 -51.76 -5.71 6.87
N ALA A 30 -52.47 -4.73 7.44
CA ALA A 30 -51.86 -3.58 8.07
C ALA A 30 -50.97 -3.98 9.26
N LYS A 31 -51.41 -4.98 10.06
CA LYS A 31 -50.59 -5.53 11.16
C LYS A 31 -49.25 -6.06 10.67
N LEU A 32 -49.23 -6.79 9.55
CA LEU A 32 -47.99 -7.32 8.98
C LEU A 32 -47.04 -6.19 8.54
N SER A 33 -47.58 -5.13 7.92
CA SER A 33 -46.79 -3.97 7.48
C SER A 33 -46.06 -3.24 8.61
N THR A 34 -46.59 -3.26 9.84
CA THR A 34 -45.91 -2.64 11.01
C THR A 34 -44.51 -3.22 11.22
N SER A 35 -44.38 -4.52 11.00
CA SER A 35 -43.15 -5.25 11.30
C SER A 35 -42.10 -5.05 10.20
N SER A 36 -42.56 -5.03 8.94
CA SER A 36 -41.70 -4.67 7.81
C SER A 36 -41.21 -3.23 7.89
N TYR A 37 -42.06 -2.28 8.28
CA TYR A 37 -41.71 -0.86 8.41
C TYR A 37 -40.58 -0.65 9.43
N ILE A 38 -40.73 -1.16 10.65
CA ILE A 38 -39.73 -0.96 11.72
C ILE A 38 -38.39 -1.58 11.34
N THR A 39 -38.40 -2.80 10.82
CA THR A 39 -37.16 -3.50 10.46
C THR A 39 -36.47 -2.94 9.22
N SER A 40 -37.18 -2.14 8.40
CA SER A 40 -36.59 -1.44 7.25
C SER A 40 -35.78 -0.20 7.64
N MET A 41 -35.97 0.33 8.85
CA MET A 41 -35.16 1.45 9.33
C MET A 41 -33.75 1.00 9.65
N LYS A 42 -32.76 1.76 9.18
CA LYS A 42 -31.36 1.53 9.53
C LYS A 42 -31.20 1.64 11.04
N ARG A 43 -30.46 0.69 11.65
CA ARG A 43 -30.15 0.67 13.08
C ARG A 43 -31.38 0.64 14.00
N TYR A 44 -32.54 0.17 13.55
CA TYR A 44 -33.74 0.10 14.41
C TYR A 44 -33.48 -0.60 15.75
N LYS A 45 -32.63 -1.64 15.76
CA LYS A 45 -32.23 -2.38 16.97
C LYS A 45 -31.50 -1.55 18.02
N TRP A 46 -30.96 -0.38 17.67
CA TRP A 46 -30.30 0.53 18.61
C TRP A 46 -31.31 1.22 19.53
N TYR A 47 -32.54 1.39 19.06
CA TYR A 47 -33.52 2.26 19.68
C TYR A 47 -34.85 1.59 19.96
N ILE A 48 -35.23 0.56 19.19
CA ILE A 48 -36.55 -0.04 19.23
C ILE A 48 -36.47 -1.43 19.83
N ASP A 49 -37.32 -1.71 20.81
CA ASP A 49 -37.50 -3.04 21.38
C ASP A 49 -38.33 -3.92 20.42
N PRO A 50 -37.72 -4.94 19.79
CA PRO A 50 -38.42 -5.78 18.81
C PRO A 50 -39.10 -7.00 19.45
N SER A 51 -39.06 -7.13 20.77
CA SER A 51 -39.58 -8.29 21.53
C SER A 51 -40.89 -7.97 22.25
N THR A 52 -41.12 -6.70 22.49
CA THR A 52 -42.16 -6.18 23.35
C THR A 52 -43.41 -5.74 22.59
N LYS A 53 -44.60 -6.19 23.02
CA LYS A 53 -45.89 -6.02 22.31
C LYS A 53 -47.01 -5.60 23.26
N TYR A 54 -46.84 -4.48 23.92
CA TYR A 54 -47.78 -4.09 24.94
C TYR A 54 -48.94 -3.25 24.40
N PHE A 55 -50.06 -3.36 25.09
CA PHE A 55 -51.29 -2.61 24.90
C PHE A 55 -51.73 -2.15 26.29
N TYR A 56 -51.89 -0.84 26.45
CA TYR A 56 -52.42 -0.25 27.68
C TYR A 56 -53.82 0.30 27.40
N ASP A 57 -54.81 -0.21 28.12
CA ASP A 57 -56.20 0.25 27.98
C ASP A 57 -56.57 1.39 28.93
N GLY A 58 -55.62 1.85 29.75
CA GLY A 58 -55.84 2.83 30.80
C GLY A 58 -55.89 2.25 32.20
N ASN A 59 -55.96 0.92 32.34
CA ASN A 59 -55.96 0.22 33.63
C ASN A 59 -54.92 -0.91 33.68
N VAL A 60 -54.83 -1.71 32.63
CA VAL A 60 -54.00 -2.92 32.59
C VAL A 60 -53.08 -2.90 31.38
N PHE A 61 -51.86 -3.35 31.60
CA PHE A 61 -50.86 -3.55 30.57
C PHE A 61 -50.92 -5.00 30.07
N ASN A 62 -51.37 -5.19 28.84
CA ASN A 62 -51.60 -6.49 28.23
C ASN A 62 -50.69 -6.71 27.02
N ASN A 63 -50.52 -7.97 26.62
CA ASN A 63 -49.79 -8.32 25.40
C ASN A 63 -50.78 -8.49 24.24
N LYS A 64 -50.57 -7.85 23.09
CA LYS A 64 -51.52 -7.91 21.96
C LYS A 64 -51.09 -8.92 20.89
N ILE A 65 -51.92 -9.96 20.71
CA ILE A 65 -51.71 -11.02 19.70
C ILE A 65 -51.87 -10.44 18.28
N GLY A 66 -51.05 -10.92 17.34
CA GLY A 66 -51.12 -10.55 15.92
C GLY A 66 -50.18 -9.41 15.50
N PHE A 67 -49.53 -8.75 16.45
CA PHE A 67 -48.43 -7.83 16.21
C PHE A 67 -47.09 -8.55 16.46
N THR A 68 -46.07 -8.33 15.61
CA THR A 68 -44.78 -9.06 15.74
C THR A 68 -43.62 -8.20 16.18
N LYS A 69 -43.38 -7.06 15.52
CA LYS A 69 -42.23 -6.16 15.77
C LYS A 69 -42.63 -4.70 16.01
N GLY A 70 -43.92 -4.38 15.99
CA GLY A 70 -44.47 -3.03 16.13
C GLY A 70 -45.96 -3.06 16.47
N GLY A 71 -46.55 -1.89 16.72
CA GLY A 71 -47.96 -1.74 17.03
C GLY A 71 -48.62 -0.63 16.20
N PHE A 72 -49.95 -0.54 16.29
CA PHE A 72 -50.64 0.72 16.01
C PHE A 72 -50.82 1.53 17.28
N LEU A 73 -51.04 2.83 17.15
CA LEU A 73 -51.56 3.64 18.25
C LEU A 73 -52.79 2.96 18.87
N ASN A 74 -52.88 2.92 20.20
CA ASN A 74 -54.07 2.45 20.89
C ASN A 74 -55.04 3.61 21.19
N LEU A 75 -56.32 3.29 21.43
CA LEU A 75 -57.36 4.31 21.65
C LEU A 75 -57.12 5.11 22.93
N TYR A 76 -56.47 4.51 23.93
CA TYR A 76 -56.12 5.22 25.16
C TYR A 76 -55.07 6.30 24.89
N GLU A 77 -53.98 5.98 24.19
CA GLU A 77 -52.96 6.95 23.76
C GLU A 77 -53.58 8.08 22.94
N TYR A 78 -54.51 7.75 22.04
CA TYR A 78 -55.28 8.76 21.31
C TYR A 78 -56.05 9.68 22.25
N LYS A 79 -56.83 9.14 23.17
CA LYS A 79 -57.63 9.94 24.13
C LYS A 79 -56.75 10.83 25.00
N THR A 80 -55.60 10.31 25.44
CA THR A 80 -54.64 11.04 26.28
C THR A 80 -53.98 12.20 25.51
N SER A 81 -53.86 12.10 24.19
CA SER A 81 -53.32 13.18 23.35
C SER A 81 -54.25 14.39 23.19
N ILE A 82 -55.51 14.30 23.65
CA ILE A 82 -56.50 15.37 23.48
C ILE A 82 -56.26 16.46 24.53
N PHE A 83 -55.96 17.67 24.05
CA PHE A 83 -55.82 18.87 24.86
C PHE A 83 -56.68 19.99 24.25
N GLU A 84 -57.56 20.60 25.06
CA GLU A 84 -58.51 21.65 24.61
C GLU A 84 -59.31 21.26 23.36
N GLY A 85 -59.73 19.99 23.28
CA GLY A 85 -60.52 19.45 22.16
C GLY A 85 -59.74 19.23 20.86
N LYS A 86 -58.41 19.35 20.89
CA LYS A 86 -57.52 19.11 19.74
C LYS A 86 -56.51 18.01 20.07
N THR A 87 -56.04 17.33 19.04
CA THR A 87 -54.99 16.31 19.15
C THR A 87 -53.98 16.45 18.01
N TYR A 88 -52.69 16.28 18.33
CA TYR A 88 -51.62 16.19 17.34
C TYR A 88 -51.63 14.86 16.56
N LEU A 89 -52.51 13.93 16.97
CA LEU A 89 -52.75 12.66 16.29
C LEU A 89 -53.86 12.77 15.23
N ASN A 90 -54.40 13.98 15.01
CA ASN A 90 -55.28 14.24 13.88
C ASN A 90 -54.48 14.09 12.56
N ASP A 91 -55.04 13.35 11.62
CA ASP A 91 -54.44 13.08 10.32
C ASP A 91 -55.53 13.21 9.24
N GLN A 92 -55.14 13.58 8.02
CA GLN A 92 -56.05 13.63 6.88
C GLN A 92 -56.53 12.23 6.47
N LEU A 93 -55.75 11.20 6.79
CA LEU A 93 -56.05 9.82 6.48
C LEU A 93 -56.61 9.10 7.70
N ASN A 94 -57.72 8.39 7.52
CA ASN A 94 -58.25 7.50 8.55
C ASN A 94 -57.28 6.34 8.78
N TYR A 95 -56.99 6.02 10.04
CA TYR A 95 -56.04 4.96 10.38
C TYR A 95 -56.53 4.01 11.46
N TRP A 96 -56.06 2.77 11.37
CA TRP A 96 -56.31 1.72 12.35
C TRP A 96 -55.71 2.04 13.73
N THR A 97 -56.46 1.76 14.80
CA THR A 97 -55.90 1.61 16.15
C THR A 97 -55.75 0.13 16.49
N MET A 98 -54.94 -0.21 17.49
CA MET A 98 -54.86 -1.60 17.98
C MET A 98 -55.97 -2.00 18.97
N THR A 99 -56.94 -1.11 19.21
CA THR A 99 -58.04 -1.34 20.18
C THR A 99 -59.23 -2.00 19.50
N GLU A 100 -59.58 -3.20 19.94
CA GLU A 100 -60.73 -3.93 19.41
C GLU A 100 -62.03 -3.37 20.00
N LYS A 101 -63.06 -3.27 19.16
CA LYS A 101 -64.44 -3.05 19.62
C LYS A 101 -65.13 -4.38 19.87
N ASN A 102 -64.93 -5.35 18.97
CA ASN A 102 -65.38 -6.73 19.05
C ASN A 102 -64.51 -7.59 18.10
N SER A 103 -64.87 -8.87 17.90
CA SER A 103 -64.11 -9.80 17.05
C SER A 103 -63.97 -9.39 15.58
N SER A 104 -64.87 -8.53 15.08
CA SER A 104 -65.00 -8.19 13.66
C SER A 104 -64.77 -6.72 13.36
N SER A 105 -64.63 -5.86 14.38
CA SER A 105 -64.35 -4.43 14.22
C SER A 105 -63.31 -3.91 15.22
N ASN A 106 -62.50 -2.98 14.73
CA ASN A 106 -61.52 -2.24 15.51
C ASN A 106 -61.87 -0.76 15.55
N TYR A 107 -61.41 -0.07 16.59
CA TYR A 107 -61.47 1.38 16.64
C TYR A 107 -60.50 1.98 15.62
N ILE A 108 -60.91 3.09 15.02
CA ILE A 108 -60.16 3.86 14.04
C ILE A 108 -60.15 5.33 14.46
N ILE A 109 -59.15 6.06 13.98
CA ILE A 109 -59.16 7.53 14.06
C ILE A 109 -59.56 8.07 12.69
N ALA A 110 -60.56 8.94 12.67
CA ALA A 110 -61.08 9.57 11.47
C ALA A 110 -61.37 11.05 11.75
N SER A 111 -60.73 11.94 11.00
CA SER A 111 -60.92 13.40 11.10
C SER A 111 -60.86 13.94 12.53
N GLY A 112 -59.83 13.55 13.29
CA GLY A 112 -59.64 14.01 14.67
C GLY A 112 -60.70 13.51 15.66
N ASN A 113 -61.43 12.44 15.31
CA ASN A 113 -62.37 11.74 16.17
C ASN A 113 -62.08 10.22 16.13
N TYR A 114 -62.67 9.47 17.05
CA TYR A 114 -62.61 8.01 17.04
C TYR A 114 -63.98 7.39 16.73
N SER A 115 -63.98 6.34 15.93
CA SER A 115 -65.15 5.51 15.60
C SER A 115 -64.73 4.05 15.45
N ASP A 116 -65.66 3.13 15.16
CA ASP A 116 -65.33 1.75 14.82
C ASP A 116 -65.47 1.48 13.31
N SER A 117 -64.71 0.49 12.82
CA SER A 117 -64.77 0.05 11.43
C SER A 117 -64.57 -1.46 11.33
N LEU A 118 -65.23 -2.09 10.36
CA LEU A 118 -65.08 -3.52 10.07
C LEU A 118 -63.64 -3.81 9.67
N ASN A 119 -63.06 -4.91 10.16
CA ASN A 119 -61.67 -5.30 9.89
C ASN A 119 -61.34 -5.49 8.40
N THR A 120 -62.37 -5.64 7.56
CA THR A 120 -62.30 -5.75 6.10
C THR A 120 -62.19 -4.40 5.38
N ALA A 121 -62.45 -3.28 6.05
CA ALA A 121 -62.28 -1.95 5.50
C ALA A 121 -60.82 -1.70 5.09
N LYS A 122 -60.59 -0.76 4.18
CA LYS A 122 -59.24 -0.42 3.72
C LYS A 122 -58.90 0.97 4.23
N LEU A 123 -58.07 1.04 5.26
CA LEU A 123 -57.67 2.28 5.93
C LEU A 123 -56.15 2.40 5.96
N GLY A 124 -55.65 3.58 6.28
CA GLY A 124 -54.24 3.79 6.59
C GLY A 124 -53.84 3.11 7.90
N ALA A 125 -52.55 3.18 8.22
CA ALA A 125 -52.01 2.70 9.48
C ALA A 125 -51.09 3.75 10.07
N ARG A 126 -51.22 3.98 11.38
CA ARG A 126 -50.28 4.80 12.15
C ARG A 126 -49.52 3.89 13.10
N ILE A 127 -48.24 3.70 12.82
CA ILE A 127 -47.38 2.79 13.55
C ILE A 127 -46.88 3.48 14.82
N THR A 128 -46.81 2.73 15.91
CA THR A 128 -46.20 3.13 17.18
C THR A 128 -45.13 2.12 17.57
N GLU A 129 -44.02 2.60 18.12
CA GLU A 129 -42.86 1.79 18.50
C GLU A 129 -42.53 1.92 19.99
N TYR A 130 -42.05 0.82 20.58
CA TYR A 130 -41.47 0.85 21.92
C TYR A 130 -39.99 1.17 21.84
N VAL A 131 -39.61 2.31 22.43
CA VAL A 131 -38.22 2.71 22.55
C VAL A 131 -37.56 1.94 23.69
N LEU A 132 -36.33 1.46 23.46
CA LEU A 132 -35.52 0.80 24.48
C LEU A 132 -35.32 1.74 25.68
N ARG A 133 -35.26 1.15 26.88
CA ARG A 133 -35.01 1.91 28.10
C ARG A 133 -33.66 2.62 27.99
N SER A 134 -33.62 3.87 28.46
CA SER A 134 -32.42 4.72 28.45
C SER A 134 -31.93 5.15 27.05
N THR A 135 -32.72 4.97 25.99
CA THR A 135 -32.46 5.66 24.72
C THR A 135 -32.53 7.17 24.95
N LYS A 136 -31.46 7.86 24.58
CA LYS A 136 -31.37 9.31 24.68
C LYS A 136 -31.95 9.97 23.43
N VAL A 137 -32.59 11.11 23.62
CA VAL A 137 -33.06 11.98 22.55
C VAL A 137 -32.47 13.38 22.70
N GLU A 138 -32.28 14.06 21.58
CA GLU A 138 -32.08 15.50 21.51
C GLU A 138 -33.31 16.19 20.90
N GLY A 139 -33.36 17.51 20.97
CA GLY A 139 -34.50 18.32 20.52
C GLY A 139 -35.59 18.53 21.58
N SER A 140 -36.44 19.51 21.34
CA SER A 140 -37.54 19.91 22.24
C SER A 140 -38.86 19.18 22.00
N GLY A 141 -38.94 18.34 20.97
CA GLY A 141 -40.17 17.61 20.60
C GLY A 141 -41.20 18.48 19.89
N THR A 142 -40.80 19.64 19.38
CA THR A 142 -41.68 20.54 18.61
C THR A 142 -41.57 20.24 17.12
N TYR A 143 -42.52 20.74 16.32
CA TYR A 143 -42.48 20.51 14.87
C TYR A 143 -41.23 21.11 14.19
N LYS A 144 -40.63 22.16 14.77
CA LYS A 144 -39.39 22.80 14.26
C LYS A 144 -38.12 22.16 14.80
N ASP A 145 -38.25 21.43 15.90
CA ASP A 145 -37.14 20.83 16.64
C ASP A 145 -37.62 19.49 17.24
N PRO A 146 -37.83 18.48 16.37
CA PRO A 146 -38.39 17.20 16.76
C PRO A 146 -37.39 16.40 17.60
N TRP A 147 -37.88 15.41 18.35
CA TRP A 147 -36.98 14.49 19.02
C TRP A 147 -36.20 13.64 18.02
N VAL A 148 -34.89 13.59 18.19
CA VAL A 148 -33.98 12.76 17.39
C VAL A 148 -33.21 11.84 18.33
N PHE A 149 -33.15 10.54 18.00
CA PHE A 149 -32.38 9.59 18.81
C PHE A 149 -30.88 9.87 18.69
N ILE A 150 -30.21 9.92 19.84
CA ILE A 150 -28.75 10.06 19.93
C ILE A 150 -28.12 8.67 19.81
N GLU A 151 -27.02 8.55 19.05
CA GLU A 151 -26.30 7.28 18.90
C GLU A 151 -25.90 6.70 20.28
N PRO A 152 -26.16 5.40 20.53
CA PRO A 152 -25.83 4.78 21.80
C PRO A 152 -24.31 4.59 21.92
N GLU A 153 -23.80 4.75 23.13
CA GLU A 153 -22.43 4.38 23.45
C GLU A 153 -22.37 2.90 23.79
N PHE A 154 -21.47 2.18 23.13
CA PHE A 154 -21.24 0.77 23.41
C PHE A 154 -20.10 0.60 24.42
N ASN A 155 -20.32 -0.32 25.37
CA ASN A 155 -19.37 -0.70 26.40
C ASN A 155 -18.23 -1.58 25.88
N VAL A 156 -18.30 -2.05 24.63
CA VAL A 156 -17.15 -2.72 23.99
C VAL A 156 -16.46 -1.75 23.04
N LYS A 157 -15.15 -1.60 23.21
CA LYS A 157 -14.27 -0.87 22.30
C LYS A 157 -13.50 -1.88 21.45
N VAL A 158 -13.50 -1.66 20.15
CA VAL A 158 -12.82 -2.50 19.16
C VAL A 158 -11.82 -1.62 18.42
N ASN A 159 -10.61 -2.12 18.23
CA ASN A 159 -9.58 -1.49 17.43
C ASN A 159 -8.98 -2.54 16.48
N PHE A 160 -8.97 -2.26 15.17
CA PHE A 160 -8.32 -3.12 14.20
C PHE A 160 -7.33 -2.35 13.33
N ALA A 161 -6.05 -2.51 13.65
CA ALA A 161 -4.98 -1.80 12.96
C ALA A 161 -3.91 -2.76 12.41
N ASN A 162 -3.29 -2.35 11.31
CA ASN A 162 -1.96 -2.82 10.94
C ASN A 162 -0.96 -2.19 11.94
N SER A 163 -0.51 -2.99 12.89
CA SER A 163 0.34 -2.51 13.98
C SER A 163 1.79 -2.28 13.59
N THR A 164 2.30 -3.04 12.61
CA THR A 164 3.71 -2.99 12.20
C THR A 164 3.88 -3.60 10.81
N ILE A 165 4.83 -3.06 10.03
CA ILE A 165 5.28 -3.68 8.78
C ILE A 165 6.73 -4.16 8.97
N ILE A 166 6.95 -5.46 8.78
CA ILE A 166 8.28 -6.07 8.74
C ILE A 166 8.76 -6.05 7.29
N ARG A 167 9.81 -5.30 7.01
CA ARG A 167 10.29 -5.02 5.66
C ARG A 167 11.21 -6.11 5.15
N SER A 168 10.89 -6.69 4.00
CA SER A 168 11.85 -7.43 3.17
C SER A 168 12.28 -6.64 1.93
N SER A 169 11.54 -5.57 1.62
CA SER A 169 11.80 -4.65 0.51
C SER A 169 12.44 -3.35 0.99
N SER A 170 12.98 -2.57 0.04
CA SER A 170 13.52 -1.22 0.29
C SER A 170 12.44 -0.12 0.21
N ILE A 171 11.16 -0.48 0.27
CA ILE A 171 10.02 0.46 0.22
C ILE A 171 9.91 1.23 1.54
N THR A 172 9.54 2.50 1.44
CA THR A 172 9.39 3.41 2.59
C THR A 172 7.96 3.98 2.65
N GLY A 173 7.49 4.31 3.86
CA GLY A 173 6.17 4.88 4.15
C GLY A 173 5.28 3.98 5.01
N ASP A 174 4.45 4.58 5.86
CA ASP A 174 3.62 3.84 6.83
C ASP A 174 2.41 3.14 6.16
N ASP A 175 1.94 3.70 5.04
CA ASP A 175 0.76 3.22 4.29
C ASP A 175 1.15 2.55 2.96
N THR A 176 2.42 2.14 2.82
CA THR A 176 2.96 1.49 1.63
C THR A 176 3.72 0.21 1.99
N VAL A 177 3.67 -0.79 1.12
CA VAL A 177 4.38 -2.08 1.27
C VAL A 177 4.98 -2.55 -0.05
N GLY A 178 6.07 -3.30 0.02
CA GLY A 178 6.64 -4.01 -1.13
C GLY A 178 6.33 -5.51 -1.12
N TYR A 179 6.57 -6.17 -2.25
CA TYR A 179 6.50 -7.63 -2.32
C TYR A 179 7.42 -8.28 -1.27
N GLY A 180 6.89 -9.27 -0.57
CA GLY A 180 7.58 -10.00 0.49
C GLY A 180 7.49 -9.35 1.88
N ASP A 181 7.12 -8.06 1.97
CA ASP A 181 6.91 -7.41 3.27
C ASP A 181 5.82 -8.16 4.05
N VAL A 182 5.90 -8.13 5.37
CA VAL A 182 4.90 -8.77 6.24
C VAL A 182 4.16 -7.71 7.03
N ILE A 183 2.83 -7.69 6.90
CA ILE A 183 1.95 -6.81 7.66
C ILE A 183 1.50 -7.58 8.92
N VAL A 184 1.73 -6.98 10.08
CA VAL A 184 1.28 -7.51 11.38
C VAL A 184 -0.01 -6.84 11.77
N TYR A 185 -1.10 -7.60 11.69
CA TYR A 185 -2.43 -7.15 12.09
C TYR A 185 -2.68 -7.43 13.57
N THR A 186 -3.24 -6.46 14.28
CA THR A 186 -3.67 -6.60 15.67
C THR A 186 -5.15 -6.20 15.78
N VAL A 187 -5.99 -7.14 16.19
CA VAL A 187 -7.37 -6.90 16.63
C VAL A 187 -7.36 -6.85 18.15
N GLU A 188 -7.80 -5.74 18.73
CA GLU A 188 -8.00 -5.60 20.17
C GLU A 188 -9.47 -5.31 20.45
N VAL A 189 -10.05 -6.09 21.37
CA VAL A 189 -11.44 -5.94 21.80
C VAL A 189 -11.46 -5.87 23.31
N LYS A 190 -11.96 -4.75 23.85
CA LYS A 190 -12.02 -4.47 25.28
C LYS A 190 -13.45 -4.21 25.71
N ASN A 191 -13.92 -4.94 26.72
CA ASN A 191 -15.16 -4.61 27.41
C ASN A 191 -14.86 -3.61 28.55
N VAL A 192 -15.29 -2.36 28.39
CA VAL A 192 -15.17 -1.30 29.41
C VAL A 192 -16.39 -1.22 30.34
N GLY A 193 -17.43 -2.05 30.12
CA GLY A 193 -18.59 -2.16 30.99
C GLY A 193 -18.35 -3.09 32.18
N GLU A 194 -19.38 -3.22 33.03
CA GLU A 194 -19.38 -4.13 34.19
C GLU A 194 -19.91 -5.52 33.85
N ASP A 195 -20.90 -5.58 32.95
CA ASP A 195 -21.56 -6.82 32.54
C ASP A 195 -20.79 -7.56 31.45
N SER A 196 -21.05 -8.87 31.35
CA SER A 196 -20.53 -9.66 30.24
C SER A 196 -21.26 -9.34 28.95
N SER A 197 -20.52 -9.25 27.83
CA SER A 197 -21.09 -9.08 26.49
C SER A 197 -20.66 -10.22 25.57
N GLU A 198 -21.58 -10.65 24.71
CA GLU A 198 -21.29 -11.52 23.57
C GLU A 198 -20.90 -10.66 22.36
N ILE A 199 -19.70 -10.89 21.84
CA ILE A 199 -19.18 -10.19 20.67
C ILE A 199 -19.01 -11.18 19.54
N LYS A 200 -19.52 -10.82 18.36
CA LYS A 200 -19.26 -11.53 17.11
C LYS A 200 -18.54 -10.61 16.15
N ALA A 201 -17.30 -10.94 15.80
CA ALA A 201 -16.46 -10.11 14.93
C ALA A 201 -16.11 -10.85 13.63
N ARG A 202 -16.09 -10.12 12.51
CA ARG A 202 -15.67 -10.64 11.19
C ARG A 202 -14.90 -9.56 10.42
N GLU A 203 -13.90 -9.98 9.70
CA GLU A 203 -13.16 -9.15 8.76
C GLU A 203 -13.80 -9.26 7.37
N ILE A 204 -13.98 -8.14 6.66
CA ILE A 204 -14.72 -8.12 5.38
C ILE A 204 -13.92 -7.63 4.16
N GLU A 205 -12.72 -7.07 4.34
CA GLU A 205 -11.90 -6.49 3.27
C GLU A 205 -10.62 -7.31 3.02
N LEU A 206 -9.87 -7.63 4.07
CA LEU A 206 -8.65 -8.45 4.04
C LEU A 206 -8.94 -9.87 3.56
N VAL A 207 -10.13 -10.42 3.82
CA VAL A 207 -10.57 -11.71 3.26
C VAL A 207 -10.48 -11.73 1.73
N ASN A 208 -10.70 -10.60 1.05
CA ASN A 208 -10.60 -10.48 -0.41
C ASN A 208 -9.15 -10.29 -0.90
N ALA A 209 -8.22 -10.03 0.01
CA ALA A 209 -6.79 -9.90 -0.27
C ALA A 209 -6.07 -11.26 -0.15
N ILE A 210 -6.55 -12.16 0.71
CA ILE A 210 -5.92 -13.47 0.94
C ILE A 210 -5.91 -14.32 -0.33
N GLY A 211 -4.74 -14.85 -0.68
CA GLY A 211 -4.49 -15.62 -1.90
C GLY A 211 -4.34 -14.77 -3.16
N ARG A 212 -4.58 -13.46 -3.08
CA ARG A 212 -4.53 -12.53 -4.23
C ARG A 212 -3.39 -11.52 -4.10
N THR A 213 -3.41 -10.73 -3.03
CA THR A 213 -2.40 -9.71 -2.73
C THR A 213 -1.61 -9.99 -1.47
N VAL A 214 -2.11 -10.89 -0.60
CA VAL A 214 -1.38 -11.41 0.56
C VAL A 214 -1.51 -12.93 0.68
N GLU A 215 -0.53 -13.58 1.31
CA GLU A 215 -0.60 -15.00 1.67
C GLU A 215 -1.60 -15.24 2.83
N SER A 216 -1.93 -16.51 3.07
CA SER A 216 -2.72 -16.89 4.24
C SER A 216 -2.04 -16.47 5.56
N PRO A 217 -2.82 -16.18 6.62
CA PRO A 217 -2.28 -15.76 7.90
C PRO A 217 -1.29 -16.77 8.50
N THR A 218 -0.22 -16.24 9.09
CA THR A 218 0.80 -16.99 9.83
C THR A 218 1.10 -16.31 11.17
N ASN A 219 1.90 -16.95 12.02
CA ASN A 219 2.30 -16.42 13.34
C ASN A 219 1.11 -15.91 14.17
N VAL A 220 0.03 -16.69 14.17
CA VAL A 220 -1.21 -16.33 14.85
C VAL A 220 -1.03 -16.50 16.36
N SER A 221 -1.43 -15.47 17.11
CA SER A 221 -1.52 -15.52 18.57
C SER A 221 -2.83 -14.88 19.03
N VAL A 222 -3.38 -15.43 20.10
CA VAL A 222 -4.56 -14.90 20.77
C VAL A 222 -4.27 -14.85 22.26
N THR A 223 -4.60 -13.75 22.91
CA THR A 223 -4.45 -13.58 24.37
C THR A 223 -5.74 -13.03 24.98
N MET A 224 -6.16 -13.59 26.12
CA MET A 224 -7.18 -12.99 26.98
C MET A 224 -6.49 -12.45 28.23
N ASN A 225 -6.62 -11.15 28.50
CA ASN A 225 -5.99 -10.49 29.64
C ASN A 225 -4.49 -10.81 29.76
N GLY A 226 -3.79 -10.84 28.61
CA GLY A 226 -2.38 -11.20 28.51
C GLY A 226 -2.06 -12.71 28.58
N THR A 227 -3.02 -13.56 28.90
CA THR A 227 -2.85 -15.02 28.92
C THR A 227 -3.03 -15.60 27.53
N ALA A 228 -2.01 -16.28 27.00
CA ALA A 228 -2.02 -16.83 25.66
C ALA A 228 -2.88 -18.11 25.54
N TYR A 229 -3.61 -18.21 24.44
CA TYR A 229 -4.27 -19.45 24.01
C TYR A 229 -3.27 -20.38 23.34
N SER A 230 -3.62 -21.67 23.25
CA SER A 230 -2.85 -22.63 22.46
C SER A 230 -2.85 -22.25 20.97
N SER A 231 -1.78 -22.60 20.25
CA SER A 231 -1.66 -22.30 18.83
C SER A 231 -2.79 -22.90 17.99
N ALA A 232 -3.32 -24.06 18.37
CA ALA A 232 -4.46 -24.69 17.69
C ALA A 232 -5.73 -23.82 17.79
N ILE A 233 -6.03 -23.32 18.99
CA ILE A 233 -7.17 -22.43 19.20
C ILE A 233 -6.93 -21.10 18.49
N ALA A 234 -5.75 -20.50 18.66
CA ALA A 234 -5.41 -19.23 18.03
C ALA A 234 -5.59 -19.26 16.50
N ASN A 235 -5.10 -20.32 15.84
CA ASN A 235 -5.29 -20.51 14.40
C ASN A 235 -6.78 -20.65 14.02
N SER A 236 -7.56 -21.41 14.79
CA SER A 236 -9.01 -21.52 14.56
C SER A 236 -9.71 -20.16 14.67
N VAL A 237 -9.36 -19.35 15.67
CA VAL A 237 -9.93 -18.00 15.85
C VAL A 237 -9.63 -17.10 14.66
N ALA A 238 -8.37 -17.03 14.23
CA ALA A 238 -7.99 -16.18 13.09
C ALA A 238 -8.68 -16.63 11.79
N GLN A 239 -8.77 -17.94 11.54
CA GLN A 239 -9.51 -18.47 10.39
C GLN A 239 -10.99 -18.11 10.45
N SER A 240 -11.62 -18.19 11.63
CA SER A 240 -13.03 -17.82 11.80
C SER A 240 -13.28 -16.32 11.59
N ILE A 241 -12.42 -15.44 12.12
CA ILE A 241 -12.53 -13.98 11.90
C ILE A 241 -12.39 -13.62 10.43
N LEU A 242 -11.49 -14.29 9.71
CA LEU A 242 -11.25 -14.09 8.28
C LEU A 242 -12.21 -14.92 7.40
N SER A 243 -13.37 -15.29 7.95
CA SER A 243 -14.43 -16.00 7.24
C SER A 243 -15.73 -15.21 7.25
N SER A 244 -16.64 -15.56 6.34
CA SER A 244 -17.99 -14.98 6.29
C SER A 244 -18.80 -15.18 7.58
N ASN A 245 -18.48 -16.21 8.37
CA ASN A 245 -19.19 -16.53 9.60
C ASN A 245 -18.74 -15.67 10.79
N GLY A 246 -17.50 -15.15 10.77
CA GLY A 246 -16.86 -14.48 11.89
C GLY A 246 -16.56 -15.43 13.06
N TYR A 247 -16.18 -14.83 14.19
CA TYR A 247 -15.90 -15.53 15.45
C TYR A 247 -16.68 -14.89 16.60
N SER A 248 -17.30 -15.71 17.44
CA SER A 248 -18.02 -15.28 18.65
C SER A 248 -17.20 -15.54 19.90
N PHE A 249 -17.19 -14.59 20.82
CA PHE A 249 -16.54 -14.69 22.12
C PHE A 249 -17.31 -13.87 23.16
N THR A 250 -17.20 -14.27 24.43
CA THR A 250 -17.81 -13.56 25.56
C THR A 250 -16.69 -12.90 26.36
N LEU A 251 -16.86 -11.61 26.67
CA LEU A 251 -15.95 -10.84 27.51
C LEU A 251 -16.66 -10.40 28.78
N ALA A 252 -16.09 -10.73 29.94
CA ALA A 252 -16.54 -10.15 31.20
C ALA A 252 -16.17 -8.65 31.26
N GLY A 253 -16.75 -7.93 32.22
CA GLY A 253 -16.40 -6.52 32.44
C GLY A 253 -14.91 -6.36 32.74
N GLY A 254 -14.24 -5.50 31.97
CA GLY A 254 -12.79 -5.25 32.07
C GLY A 254 -11.91 -6.15 31.20
N ASP A 255 -12.45 -7.22 30.60
CA ASP A 255 -11.65 -8.14 29.78
C ASP A 255 -11.13 -7.49 28.50
N VAL A 256 -9.93 -7.93 28.10
CA VAL A 256 -9.27 -7.57 26.85
C VAL A 256 -8.87 -8.83 26.08
N LEU A 257 -9.42 -8.97 24.88
CA LEU A 257 -9.01 -9.96 23.90
C LEU A 257 -8.08 -9.29 22.87
N THR A 258 -6.93 -9.89 22.62
CA THR A 258 -6.02 -9.47 21.56
C THR A 258 -5.75 -10.63 20.62
N ILE A 259 -5.85 -10.37 19.32
CA ILE A 259 -5.59 -11.34 18.25
C ILE A 259 -4.54 -10.71 17.34
N LYS A 260 -3.41 -11.40 17.14
CA LYS A 260 -2.35 -10.95 16.24
C LYS A 260 -2.07 -12.01 15.19
N PHE A 261 -1.85 -11.58 13.96
CA PHE A 261 -1.45 -12.47 12.88
C PHE A 261 -0.67 -11.70 11.82
N ASN A 262 0.17 -12.44 11.10
CA ASN A 262 1.01 -11.92 10.03
C ASN A 262 0.43 -12.30 8.68
N VAL A 263 0.43 -11.38 7.73
CA VAL A 263 0.18 -11.69 6.31
C VAL A 263 1.35 -11.19 5.48
N LYS A 264 1.84 -12.04 4.57
CA LYS A 264 2.96 -11.69 3.69
C LYS A 264 2.42 -11.14 2.37
N VAL A 265 2.97 -10.03 1.90
CA VAL A 265 2.55 -9.34 0.68
C VAL A 265 3.06 -10.10 -0.55
N ILE A 266 2.16 -10.40 -1.48
CA ILE A 266 2.45 -11.07 -2.76
C ILE A 266 1.87 -10.35 -3.98
N GLY A 267 1.10 -9.29 -3.77
CA GLY A 267 0.46 -8.52 -4.84
C GLY A 267 1.43 -7.69 -5.67
N ASN A 268 0.94 -7.18 -6.79
CA ASN A 268 1.68 -6.34 -7.72
C ASN A 268 1.62 -4.87 -7.31
N ALA A 269 2.57 -4.09 -7.82
CA ALA A 269 2.59 -2.64 -7.61
C ALA A 269 1.32 -1.97 -8.14
N GLY A 270 0.79 -1.01 -7.38
CA GLY A 270 -0.45 -0.29 -7.67
C GLY A 270 -1.73 -0.99 -7.21
N GLU A 271 -1.64 -2.18 -6.64
CA GLU A 271 -2.75 -2.81 -5.92
C GLU A 271 -2.84 -2.28 -4.48
N THR A 272 -3.94 -2.57 -3.81
CA THR A 272 -4.20 -2.15 -2.42
C THR A 272 -4.59 -3.36 -1.58
N ILE A 273 -4.13 -3.37 -0.34
CA ILE A 273 -4.57 -4.29 0.71
C ILE A 273 -5.42 -3.47 1.66
N SER A 274 -6.69 -3.85 1.81
CA SER A 274 -7.61 -3.18 2.72
C SER A 274 -8.00 -4.12 3.85
N ASN A 275 -8.35 -3.56 4.99
CA ASN A 275 -8.92 -4.29 6.10
C ASN A 275 -10.05 -3.47 6.76
N GLN A 276 -11.09 -4.15 7.20
CA GLN A 276 -12.19 -3.55 7.94
C GLN A 276 -12.85 -4.60 8.83
N LEU A 277 -12.92 -4.33 10.13
CA LEU A 277 -13.59 -5.19 11.09
C LEU A 277 -15.03 -4.72 11.30
N VAL A 278 -15.97 -5.65 11.16
CA VAL A 278 -17.37 -5.43 11.53
C VAL A 278 -17.75 -6.39 12.64
N TYR A 279 -18.58 -5.92 13.57
CA TYR A 279 -18.88 -6.66 14.77
C TYR A 279 -20.29 -6.38 15.28
N SER A 280 -20.81 -7.30 16.09
CA SER A 280 -22.02 -7.11 16.88
C SER A 280 -21.74 -7.33 18.36
N ILE A 281 -22.41 -6.58 19.22
CA ILE A 281 -22.40 -6.70 20.67
C ILE A 281 -23.82 -7.08 21.07
N ASP A 282 -24.00 -8.23 21.70
CA ASP A 282 -25.29 -8.73 22.17
C ASP A 282 -26.37 -8.72 21.06
N GLY A 283 -25.95 -9.02 19.83
CA GLY A 283 -26.82 -9.07 18.63
C GLY A 283 -27.14 -7.70 17.98
N VAL A 284 -26.52 -6.62 18.45
CA VAL A 284 -26.64 -5.26 17.92
C VAL A 284 -25.32 -4.87 17.23
N GLU A 285 -25.37 -4.44 15.98
CA GLU A 285 -24.18 -4.02 15.22
C GLU A 285 -23.88 -2.53 15.46
N PRO A 286 -22.72 -2.16 16.06
CA PRO A 286 -22.28 -0.77 16.16
C PRO A 286 -21.82 -0.23 14.81
N ASN A 287 -21.32 1.00 14.82
CA ASN A 287 -20.57 1.50 13.66
C ASN A 287 -19.33 0.62 13.44
N PRO A 288 -19.08 0.19 12.19
CA PRO A 288 -17.89 -0.61 11.89
C PRO A 288 -16.63 0.22 12.12
N ASP A 289 -15.51 -0.48 12.33
CA ASP A 289 -14.21 0.17 12.39
C ASP A 289 -13.88 0.85 11.04
N PRO A 290 -13.11 1.94 11.01
CA PRO A 290 -12.73 2.59 9.75
C PRO A 290 -12.05 1.60 8.80
N LYS A 291 -12.38 1.69 7.51
CA LYS A 291 -11.66 0.94 6.49
C LYS A 291 -10.23 1.49 6.41
N ASN A 292 -9.27 0.62 6.63
CA ASN A 292 -7.85 0.92 6.47
C ASN A 292 -7.33 0.33 5.15
N SER A 293 -6.35 0.96 4.52
CA SER A 293 -5.84 0.59 3.20
C SER A 293 -4.37 0.94 3.03
N ILE A 294 -3.61 -0.04 2.55
CA ILE A 294 -2.16 0.05 2.33
C ILE A 294 -1.89 -0.20 0.85
N SER A 295 -1.09 0.67 0.22
CA SER A 295 -0.73 0.54 -1.20
C SER A 295 0.47 -0.39 -1.39
N ILE A 296 0.40 -1.27 -2.39
CA ILE A 296 1.55 -2.09 -2.79
C ILE A 296 2.37 -1.30 -3.80
N GLU A 297 3.65 -1.12 -3.53
CA GLU A 297 4.58 -0.34 -4.36
C GLU A 297 5.88 -1.09 -4.62
N LYS A 298 6.69 -0.54 -5.51
CA LYS A 298 7.94 -1.15 -6.00
C LYS A 298 9.03 -0.10 -6.15
N LEU A 299 10.27 -0.48 -5.85
CA LEU A 299 11.43 0.33 -6.16
C LEU A 299 11.86 -0.02 -7.58
N ILE A 300 12.00 0.99 -8.42
CA ILE A 300 12.51 0.82 -9.77
C ILE A 300 13.80 1.60 -9.97
N TYR A 301 14.64 1.03 -10.81
CA TYR A 301 15.91 1.60 -11.21
C TYR A 301 15.70 2.32 -12.53
N TYR A 302 16.36 3.44 -12.74
CA TYR A 302 16.31 4.12 -14.00
C TYR A 302 17.59 4.88 -14.31
N SER A 303 17.87 5.03 -15.60
CA SER A 303 18.97 5.85 -16.11
C SER A 303 18.40 6.91 -17.03
N GLU A 304 18.56 8.17 -16.62
CA GLU A 304 18.35 9.34 -17.46
C GLU A 304 19.61 9.62 -18.27
N ILE A 305 19.51 9.48 -19.59
CA ILE A 305 20.62 9.78 -20.49
C ILE A 305 20.43 11.21 -20.99
N ALA A 306 20.89 12.16 -20.18
CA ALA A 306 21.04 13.58 -20.52
C ALA A 306 22.40 13.84 -21.21
N ASP A 307 22.70 15.08 -21.62
CA ASP A 307 24.04 15.53 -22.03
C ASP A 307 25.06 15.56 -20.86
N ASN A 308 24.60 15.37 -19.61
CA ASN A 308 25.45 15.30 -18.41
C ASN A 308 25.47 13.88 -17.83
N GLY A 309 26.66 13.34 -17.63
CA GLY A 309 26.95 11.98 -17.22
C GLY A 309 27.85 11.96 -16.00
N ALA A 310 28.78 11.01 -15.97
CA ALA A 310 29.70 10.80 -14.87
C ALA A 310 31.14 11.07 -15.30
N ASN A 311 31.87 11.85 -14.50
CA ASN A 311 33.32 11.95 -14.53
C ASN A 311 33.86 10.87 -13.59
N ILE A 312 34.49 9.85 -14.16
CA ILE A 312 34.87 8.64 -13.42
C ILE A 312 36.38 8.49 -13.48
N VAL A 313 37.01 8.36 -12.32
CA VAL A 313 38.42 7.96 -12.22
C VAL A 313 38.47 6.57 -11.61
N LEU A 314 38.98 5.60 -12.36
CA LEU A 314 39.16 4.23 -11.89
C LEU A 314 40.65 3.99 -11.61
N ALA A 315 41.00 3.89 -10.34
CA ALA A 315 42.34 3.61 -9.86
C ALA A 315 42.53 2.13 -9.55
N LEU A 316 43.52 1.52 -10.21
CA LEU A 316 43.75 0.09 -10.24
C LEU A 316 45.11 -0.23 -9.61
N ASP A 317 45.07 -1.02 -8.53
CA ASP A 317 46.26 -1.61 -7.95
C ASP A 317 46.84 -2.69 -8.88
N ASP A 318 48.07 -2.45 -9.32
CA ASP A 318 48.90 -3.32 -10.14
C ASP A 318 50.20 -3.69 -9.39
N SER A 319 50.20 -3.62 -8.06
CA SER A 319 51.35 -3.97 -7.21
C SER A 319 51.75 -5.45 -7.34
N GLY A 320 52.92 -5.80 -6.79
CA GLY A 320 53.42 -7.18 -6.87
C GLY A 320 52.46 -8.23 -6.28
N SER A 321 51.69 -7.89 -5.24
CA SER A 321 50.72 -8.78 -4.59
C SER A 321 49.52 -9.13 -5.47
N MET A 322 49.23 -8.32 -6.48
CA MET A 322 48.14 -8.54 -7.43
C MET A 322 48.44 -9.62 -8.47
N SER A 323 49.61 -10.26 -8.45
CA SER A 323 50.02 -11.24 -9.46
C SER A 323 49.00 -12.37 -9.70
N SER A 324 49.11 -12.99 -10.88
CA SER A 324 48.33 -14.17 -11.28
C SER A 324 46.80 -13.96 -11.33
N ALA A 325 46.03 -14.76 -10.59
CA ALA A 325 44.57 -14.80 -10.65
C ALA A 325 43.91 -13.48 -10.22
N LYS A 326 44.50 -12.76 -9.25
CA LYS A 326 43.98 -11.47 -8.77
C LYS A 326 43.94 -10.44 -9.90
N LEU A 327 45.07 -10.22 -10.59
CA LEU A 327 45.13 -9.28 -11.71
C LEU A 327 44.24 -9.71 -12.87
N ASN A 328 44.12 -11.01 -13.17
CA ASN A 328 43.20 -11.48 -14.22
C ASN A 328 41.73 -11.20 -13.87
N ALA A 329 41.33 -11.42 -12.62
CA ALA A 329 39.98 -11.09 -12.15
C ALA A 329 39.73 -9.57 -12.20
N LEU A 330 40.71 -8.76 -11.77
CA LEU A 330 40.65 -7.30 -11.88
C LEU A 330 40.45 -6.85 -13.33
N LYS A 331 41.21 -7.39 -14.27
CA LYS A 331 41.12 -7.06 -15.70
C LYS A 331 39.73 -7.32 -16.26
N THR A 332 39.18 -8.50 -15.96
CA THR A 332 37.82 -8.88 -16.39
C THR A 332 36.77 -7.93 -15.81
N ALA A 333 36.80 -7.71 -14.49
CA ALA A 333 35.84 -6.85 -13.80
C ALA A 333 35.93 -5.38 -14.26
N ALA A 334 37.13 -4.84 -14.41
CA ALA A 334 37.34 -3.47 -14.87
C ALA A 334 36.91 -3.28 -16.33
N ASN A 335 37.14 -4.25 -17.23
CA ASN A 335 36.63 -4.19 -18.59
C ASN A 335 35.08 -4.20 -18.63
N GLN A 336 34.45 -5.06 -17.83
CA GLN A 336 32.99 -5.10 -17.69
C GLN A 336 32.41 -3.79 -17.10
N PHE A 337 33.13 -3.19 -16.15
CA PHE A 337 32.79 -1.88 -15.60
C PHE A 337 32.78 -0.80 -16.69
N ILE A 338 33.81 -0.77 -17.55
CA ILE A 338 33.86 0.13 -18.70
C ILE A 338 32.67 -0.13 -19.64
N ASP A 339 32.40 -1.38 -19.99
CA ASP A 339 31.30 -1.71 -20.91
C ASP A 339 29.92 -1.31 -20.34
N THR A 340 29.76 -1.32 -19.01
CA THR A 340 28.53 -0.89 -18.34
C THR A 340 28.34 0.62 -18.38
N LEU A 341 29.43 1.38 -18.20
CA LEU A 341 29.39 2.83 -18.05
C LEU A 341 29.57 3.59 -19.38
N MET A 342 30.31 3.03 -20.32
CA MET A 342 30.68 3.69 -21.57
C MET A 342 29.94 3.02 -22.73
N ILE A 343 28.71 3.49 -22.99
CA ILE A 343 27.91 2.99 -24.12
C ILE A 343 28.58 3.43 -25.43
N ASN A 344 28.93 2.46 -26.29
CA ASN A 344 29.54 2.73 -27.60
C ASN A 344 28.47 3.10 -28.63
N ASP A 345 28.00 4.35 -28.65
CA ASP A 345 27.10 4.87 -29.70
C ASP A 345 27.79 5.73 -30.78
N GLY A 346 29.13 5.77 -30.77
CA GLY A 346 29.91 6.20 -31.92
C GLY A 346 30.26 7.69 -32.02
N SER A 347 29.99 8.52 -31.00
CA SER A 347 30.73 9.81 -30.83
C SER A 347 30.39 10.64 -29.59
N ASN A 348 29.41 10.27 -28.75
CA ASN A 348 29.03 11.11 -27.62
C ASN A 348 29.03 10.33 -26.29
N TYR A 349 30.21 10.20 -25.67
CA TYR A 349 30.30 9.60 -24.34
C TYR A 349 29.82 10.62 -23.31
N ASN A 350 28.58 10.44 -22.83
CA ASN A 350 28.04 11.22 -21.71
C ASN A 350 28.93 11.05 -20.45
N ASN A 351 29.40 9.83 -20.23
CA ASN A 351 30.38 9.50 -19.19
C ASN A 351 31.79 9.71 -19.72
N ARG A 352 32.67 10.28 -18.89
CA ARG A 352 34.10 10.40 -19.16
C ARG A 352 34.84 9.54 -18.15
N LEU A 353 35.85 8.82 -18.61
CA LEU A 353 36.58 7.87 -17.78
C LEU A 353 38.08 8.11 -17.86
N CYS A 354 38.75 8.09 -16.72
CA CYS A 354 40.19 7.92 -16.61
C CYS A 354 40.52 6.58 -15.95
N ILE A 355 41.55 5.91 -16.47
CA ILE A 355 42.24 4.84 -15.74
C ILE A 355 43.48 5.44 -15.09
N VAL A 356 43.68 5.14 -13.81
CA VAL A 356 44.91 5.40 -13.06
C VAL A 356 45.50 4.05 -12.64
N THR A 357 46.78 3.85 -12.88
CA THR A 357 47.54 2.66 -12.45
C THR A 357 48.46 3.02 -11.30
N MET A 358 48.61 2.11 -10.34
CA MET A 358 49.36 2.43 -9.12
C MET A 358 50.87 2.52 -9.34
N ASN A 359 51.43 1.60 -10.12
CA ASN A 359 52.87 1.47 -10.32
C ASN A 359 53.31 1.79 -11.74
N LYS A 360 52.64 1.23 -12.75
CA LYS A 360 53.08 1.36 -14.13
C LYS A 360 52.68 2.70 -14.73
N ALA A 361 53.61 3.32 -15.46
CA ALA A 361 53.24 4.41 -16.34
C ALA A 361 52.49 3.87 -17.57
N ILE A 362 51.45 4.58 -17.99
CA ILE A 362 50.60 4.25 -19.13
C ILE A 362 51.10 4.95 -20.39
N ASP A 363 51.55 6.20 -20.25
CA ASP A 363 51.93 7.08 -21.37
C ASP A 363 53.23 7.82 -21.02
N GLY A 364 54.36 7.13 -21.16
CA GLY A 364 55.68 7.65 -20.81
C GLY A 364 55.88 7.78 -19.31
N THR A 365 55.62 8.98 -18.75
CA THR A 365 55.81 9.29 -17.32
C THR A 365 54.50 9.30 -16.52
N LYS A 366 53.35 9.39 -17.19
CA LYS A 366 52.04 9.47 -16.51
C LYS A 366 51.50 8.08 -16.20
N LYS A 367 50.92 7.92 -15.02
CA LYS A 367 50.21 6.69 -14.62
C LYS A 367 48.70 6.79 -14.82
N TYR A 368 48.23 7.75 -15.61
CA TYR A 368 46.81 7.91 -15.91
C TYR A 368 46.56 8.20 -17.39
N LYS A 369 45.39 7.79 -17.88
CA LYS A 369 44.91 8.09 -19.24
C LYS A 369 43.40 8.25 -19.22
N CYS A 370 42.92 9.32 -19.85
CA CYS A 370 41.52 9.73 -19.84
C CYS A 370 40.92 9.74 -21.24
N THR A 371 39.64 9.39 -21.35
CA THR A 371 38.88 9.62 -22.58
C THR A 371 38.83 11.11 -22.90
N ASP A 372 39.06 11.47 -24.16
CA ASP A 372 39.11 12.85 -24.63
C ASP A 372 37.99 13.18 -25.64
N GLY A 373 37.05 12.25 -25.83
CA GLY A 373 35.97 12.39 -26.82
C GLY A 373 36.43 12.28 -28.28
N SER A 374 37.70 11.96 -28.54
CA SER A 374 38.27 11.83 -29.88
C SER A 374 39.23 10.64 -29.99
N THR A 375 40.49 10.80 -29.59
CA THR A 375 41.56 9.81 -29.81
C THR A 375 41.61 8.71 -28.74
N VAL A 376 41.24 9.03 -27.50
CA VAL A 376 41.23 8.08 -26.39
C VAL A 376 39.79 7.59 -26.19
N THR A 377 39.54 6.39 -26.71
CA THR A 377 38.22 5.72 -26.64
C THR A 377 38.14 4.79 -25.42
N PRO A 378 36.94 4.31 -25.04
CA PRO A 378 36.80 3.23 -24.06
C PRO A 378 37.63 1.99 -24.44
N GLN A 379 37.74 1.68 -25.74
CA GLN A 379 38.58 0.57 -26.22
C GLN A 379 40.08 0.82 -25.96
N SER A 380 40.54 2.07 -26.07
CA SER A 380 41.90 2.46 -25.69
C SER A 380 42.17 2.16 -24.20
N LEU A 381 41.21 2.47 -23.32
CA LEU A 381 41.31 2.21 -21.88
C LEU A 381 41.27 0.70 -21.55
N LYS A 382 40.40 -0.08 -22.21
CA LYS A 382 40.36 -1.54 -22.07
C LYS A 382 41.68 -2.21 -22.50
N THR A 383 42.36 -1.65 -23.50
CA THR A 383 43.67 -2.13 -23.95
C THR A 383 44.73 -1.92 -22.86
N ILE A 384 44.71 -0.76 -22.17
CA ILE A 384 45.58 -0.49 -21.02
C ILE A 384 45.34 -1.51 -19.91
N ILE A 385 44.08 -1.73 -19.53
CA ILE A 385 43.70 -2.72 -18.50
C ILE A 385 44.21 -4.11 -18.88
N THR A 386 43.96 -4.55 -20.11
CA THR A 386 44.36 -5.88 -20.59
C THR A 386 45.88 -6.10 -20.50
N ASN A 387 46.66 -5.04 -20.71
CA ASN A 387 48.12 -5.07 -20.68
C ASN A 387 48.75 -4.83 -19.30
N LEU A 388 47.95 -4.63 -18.24
CA LEU A 388 48.50 -4.48 -16.88
C LEU A 388 49.35 -5.69 -16.48
N THR A 389 50.41 -5.41 -15.73
CA THR A 389 51.31 -6.43 -15.17
C THR A 389 51.53 -6.12 -13.70
N ALA A 390 51.50 -7.15 -12.86
CA ALA A 390 51.67 -7.00 -11.42
C ALA A 390 53.16 -6.76 -11.09
N SER A 391 53.48 -5.63 -10.50
CA SER A 391 54.83 -5.31 -10.03
C SER A 391 54.85 -4.06 -9.14
N GLY A 392 55.89 -3.92 -8.33
CA GLY A 392 56.13 -2.69 -7.58
C GLY A 392 55.41 -2.64 -6.23
N LEU A 393 55.32 -1.44 -5.69
CA LEU A 393 54.81 -1.12 -4.36
C LEU A 393 53.30 -0.80 -4.41
N THR A 394 52.74 -0.28 -3.34
CA THR A 394 51.36 0.15 -3.18
C THR A 394 51.33 1.63 -2.77
N PRO A 395 51.76 2.58 -3.63
CA PRO A 395 51.90 3.99 -3.27
C PRO A 395 50.58 4.76 -3.36
N TYR A 396 49.81 4.80 -2.27
CA TYR A 396 48.51 5.49 -2.24
C TYR A 396 48.63 7.01 -2.48
N ASP A 397 49.68 7.64 -1.96
CA ASP A 397 49.95 9.07 -2.08
C ASP A 397 49.99 9.54 -3.54
N THR A 398 50.88 8.96 -4.34
CA THR A 398 51.05 9.31 -5.76
C THR A 398 49.85 8.88 -6.60
N THR A 399 49.22 7.76 -6.25
CA THR A 399 48.03 7.28 -6.95
C THR A 399 46.85 8.20 -6.74
N LEU A 400 46.59 8.66 -5.51
CA LEU A 400 45.54 9.64 -5.23
C LEU A 400 45.87 11.02 -5.81
N ALA A 401 47.14 11.40 -5.90
CA ALA A 401 47.54 12.62 -6.61
C ALA A 401 47.18 12.54 -8.11
N ASP A 402 47.45 11.40 -8.75
CA ASP A 402 47.06 11.14 -10.15
C ASP A 402 45.54 11.05 -10.30
N CYS A 403 44.82 10.48 -9.32
CA CYS A 403 43.36 10.49 -9.31
C CYS A 403 42.80 11.90 -9.25
N TYR A 404 43.32 12.74 -8.36
CA TYR A 404 42.88 14.12 -8.22
C TYR A 404 43.14 14.92 -9.49
N THR A 405 44.34 14.77 -10.08
CA THR A 405 44.70 15.40 -11.37
C THR A 405 43.78 14.95 -12.50
N SER A 406 43.49 13.64 -12.57
CA SER A 406 42.57 13.07 -13.55
C SER A 406 41.16 13.64 -13.39
N LEU A 407 40.68 13.71 -12.14
CA LEU A 407 39.36 14.24 -11.81
C LEU A 407 39.22 15.72 -12.20
N GLN A 408 40.24 16.54 -11.93
CA GLN A 408 40.29 17.94 -12.36
C GLN A 408 40.20 18.05 -13.89
N SER A 409 40.93 17.20 -14.62
CA SER A 409 40.90 17.16 -16.08
C SER A 409 39.51 16.78 -16.63
N LEU A 410 38.84 15.81 -16.02
CA LEU A 410 37.49 15.41 -16.44
C LEU A 410 36.47 16.51 -16.16
N TYR A 411 36.51 17.09 -14.96
CA TYR A 411 35.60 18.16 -14.54
C TYR A 411 35.76 19.41 -15.40
N ALA A 412 36.99 19.82 -15.71
CA ALA A 412 37.25 20.96 -16.60
C ALA A 412 36.63 20.74 -18.00
N ALA A 413 36.55 19.49 -18.44
CA ALA A 413 36.03 19.15 -19.75
C ALA A 413 34.50 18.93 -19.78
N ASN A 414 33.88 18.57 -18.64
CA ASN A 414 32.43 18.66 -18.44
C ASN A 414 32.09 18.87 -16.95
N GLN A 415 31.72 20.11 -16.60
CA GLN A 415 31.48 20.54 -15.21
C GLN A 415 30.11 20.07 -14.68
N ASN A 416 29.20 19.73 -15.58
CA ASN A 416 27.85 19.33 -15.20
C ASN A 416 27.76 17.83 -14.86
N ASN A 417 28.83 17.07 -15.13
CA ASN A 417 28.90 15.65 -14.80
C ASN A 417 29.07 15.43 -13.29
N SER A 418 28.44 14.36 -12.78
CA SER A 418 28.68 13.89 -11.41
C SER A 418 30.06 13.27 -11.28
N ASN A 419 30.76 13.54 -10.17
CA ASN A 419 32.16 13.16 -9.99
C ASN A 419 32.30 11.89 -9.15
N PHE A 420 33.11 10.94 -9.63
CA PHE A 420 33.32 9.65 -8.97
C PHE A 420 34.79 9.22 -9.04
N VAL A 421 35.27 8.65 -7.94
CA VAL A 421 36.54 7.93 -7.88
C VAL A 421 36.27 6.51 -7.41
N VAL A 422 36.78 5.52 -8.12
CA VAL A 422 36.75 4.11 -7.70
C VAL A 422 38.19 3.68 -7.47
N PHE A 423 38.53 3.40 -6.22
CA PHE A 423 39.89 3.08 -5.80
C PHE A 423 39.98 1.64 -5.31
N LEU A 424 40.74 0.81 -6.01
CA LEU A 424 40.92 -0.59 -5.65
C LEU A 424 42.34 -0.84 -5.14
N SER A 425 42.47 -1.64 -4.08
CA SER A 425 43.76 -2.19 -3.64
C SER A 425 43.62 -3.55 -2.95
N ASP A 426 44.68 -4.36 -2.99
CA ASP A 426 44.80 -5.62 -2.24
C ASP A 426 45.66 -5.54 -0.98
N GLY A 427 46.15 -4.35 -0.63
CA GLY A 427 47.16 -4.18 0.41
C GLY A 427 47.07 -2.90 1.23
N VAL A 428 48.07 -2.72 2.09
CA VAL A 428 48.30 -1.48 2.84
C VAL A 428 49.29 -0.59 2.06
N PRO A 429 49.23 0.74 2.21
CA PRO A 429 50.17 1.64 1.54
C PRO A 429 51.61 1.41 2.02
N ASN A 430 52.59 1.48 1.11
CA ASN A 430 54.01 1.33 1.44
C ASN A 430 54.66 2.55 2.12
N GLY A 431 53.89 3.61 2.39
CA GLY A 431 54.35 4.88 2.95
C GLY A 431 53.69 6.07 2.25
N GLY A 432 54.07 7.28 2.67
CA GLY A 432 53.53 8.53 2.13
C GLY A 432 52.28 9.01 2.87
N ASP A 433 52.18 10.32 3.08
CA ASP A 433 50.95 10.95 3.57
C ASP A 433 50.02 11.21 2.38
N TYR A 434 48.90 10.50 2.35
CA TYR A 434 47.90 10.60 1.30
C TYR A 434 46.63 11.34 1.76
N SER A 435 46.60 11.81 3.01
CA SER A 435 45.42 12.44 3.63
C SER A 435 45.03 13.75 2.93
N THR A 436 46.01 14.50 2.42
CA THR A 436 45.77 15.74 1.68
C THR A 436 45.02 15.46 0.38
N GLN A 437 45.49 14.48 -0.41
CA GLN A 437 44.91 14.12 -1.70
C GLN A 437 43.55 13.43 -1.52
N GLU A 438 43.40 12.59 -0.50
CA GLU A 438 42.12 12.05 -0.06
C GLU A 438 41.09 13.18 0.20
N ASN A 439 41.45 14.16 1.04
CA ASN A 439 40.58 15.27 1.38
C ASN A 439 40.26 16.13 0.14
N ASN A 440 41.26 16.39 -0.71
CA ASN A 440 41.06 17.12 -1.95
C ASN A 440 40.07 16.41 -2.87
N ILE A 441 40.18 15.09 -3.05
CA ILE A 441 39.21 14.31 -3.85
C ILE A 441 37.80 14.40 -3.23
N LYS A 442 37.66 14.08 -1.94
CA LYS A 442 36.34 14.01 -1.26
C LYS A 442 35.61 15.36 -1.21
N THR A 443 36.34 16.46 -1.19
CA THR A 443 35.78 17.83 -1.14
C THR A 443 35.58 18.45 -2.52
N TYR A 444 36.14 17.86 -3.58
CA TYR A 444 36.04 18.41 -4.93
C TYR A 444 34.64 18.21 -5.50
N TYR A 445 33.85 19.29 -5.59
CA TYR A 445 32.56 19.36 -6.29
C TYR A 445 31.68 18.10 -6.13
N GLY A 446 31.43 17.68 -4.89
CA GLY A 446 30.50 16.58 -4.57
C GLY A 446 30.98 15.18 -4.98
N THR A 447 32.29 14.98 -5.13
CA THR A 447 32.86 13.69 -5.55
C THR A 447 32.55 12.56 -4.57
N LYS A 448 32.07 11.43 -5.12
CA LYS A 448 31.86 10.19 -4.37
C LYS A 448 33.02 9.24 -4.63
N MET A 449 33.74 8.89 -3.57
CA MET A 449 34.88 7.97 -3.59
C MET A 449 34.45 6.60 -3.07
N TYR A 450 34.41 5.63 -3.98
CA TYR A 450 34.25 4.21 -3.69
C TYR A 450 35.61 3.57 -3.48
N THR A 451 35.72 2.67 -2.50
CA THR A 451 36.92 1.88 -2.29
C THR A 451 36.61 0.39 -2.30
N ILE A 452 37.51 -0.40 -2.89
CA ILE A 452 37.38 -1.86 -2.98
C ILE A 452 38.61 -2.48 -2.34
N GLY A 453 38.41 -3.21 -1.26
CA GLY A 453 39.45 -4.06 -0.66
C GLY A 453 39.40 -5.44 -1.27
N PHE A 454 40.39 -5.78 -2.11
CA PHE A 454 40.40 -7.04 -2.82
C PHE A 454 41.29 -8.08 -2.14
N SER A 455 40.69 -9.05 -1.45
CA SER A 455 41.44 -10.06 -0.67
C SER A 455 42.40 -9.43 0.35
N VAL A 456 41.91 -8.45 1.11
CA VAL A 456 42.69 -7.61 2.03
C VAL A 456 42.69 -8.16 3.46
N ASN A 457 43.71 -7.82 4.24
CA ASN A 457 43.71 -8.05 5.69
C ASN A 457 42.93 -6.95 6.45
N SER A 458 42.75 -7.12 7.77
CA SER A 458 42.00 -6.19 8.61
C SER A 458 42.54 -4.76 8.58
N SER A 459 43.87 -4.58 8.52
CA SER A 459 44.49 -3.25 8.47
C SER A 459 44.18 -2.53 7.16
N ALA A 460 44.35 -3.21 6.02
CA ALA A 460 44.02 -2.67 4.71
C ALA A 460 42.52 -2.38 4.58
N LYS A 461 41.66 -3.23 5.14
CA LYS A 461 40.22 -3.00 5.24
C LYS A 461 39.88 -1.70 5.97
N THR A 462 40.43 -1.47 7.16
CA THR A 462 40.18 -0.24 7.91
C THR A 462 40.64 1.01 7.15
N ILE A 463 41.81 0.94 6.51
CA ILE A 463 42.34 2.05 5.71
C ILE A 463 41.40 2.37 4.53
N LEU A 464 41.00 1.36 3.76
CA LEU A 464 40.12 1.53 2.60
C LEU A 464 38.71 1.98 3.00
N GLU A 465 38.20 1.49 4.13
CA GLU A 465 36.90 1.93 4.68
C GLU A 465 36.92 3.42 5.05
N ASN A 466 38.01 3.90 5.65
CA ASN A 466 38.19 5.32 5.96
C ASN A 466 38.42 6.17 4.70
N LEU A 467 39.10 5.61 3.70
CA LEU A 467 39.38 6.30 2.44
C LEU A 467 38.12 6.49 1.57
N ALA A 468 37.08 5.67 1.74
CA ALA A 468 35.79 5.89 1.08
C ALA A 468 35.10 7.17 1.58
N THR A 469 34.15 7.71 0.80
CA THR A 469 33.32 8.87 1.22
C THR A 469 32.53 8.58 2.49
N ALA A 470 32.03 7.36 2.62
CA ALA A 470 31.40 6.84 3.84
C ALA A 470 31.53 5.31 3.87
N LYS A 471 31.25 4.68 5.01
CA LYS A 471 31.30 3.21 5.16
C LYS A 471 30.48 2.46 4.10
N SER A 472 29.37 3.03 3.63
CA SER A 472 28.52 2.46 2.59
C SER A 472 29.11 2.50 1.17
N TYR A 473 30.24 3.21 0.98
CA TYR A 473 30.99 3.31 -0.27
C TYR A 473 32.22 2.37 -0.30
N TYR A 474 32.50 1.66 0.79
CA TYR A 474 33.52 0.62 0.84
C TYR A 474 32.93 -0.76 0.50
N TYR A 475 33.66 -1.53 -0.30
CA TYR A 475 33.34 -2.91 -0.64
C TYR A 475 34.47 -3.85 -0.26
N ASP A 476 34.10 -4.91 0.47
CA ASP A 476 35.01 -5.99 0.83
C ASP A 476 34.90 -7.12 -0.20
N ALA A 477 35.82 -7.13 -1.16
CA ALA A 477 35.91 -8.15 -2.21
C ALA A 477 36.80 -9.33 -1.79
N SER A 478 36.83 -9.66 -0.50
CA SER A 478 37.57 -10.83 0.02
C SER A 478 36.78 -12.14 -0.08
N THR A 479 35.45 -12.06 -0.20
CA THR A 479 34.53 -13.22 -0.24
C THR A 479 33.52 -13.17 -1.38
N VAL A 480 33.47 -12.05 -2.12
CA VAL A 480 32.54 -11.79 -3.21
C VAL A 480 33.33 -11.63 -4.49
N ASP A 481 32.79 -12.14 -5.61
CA ASP A 481 33.38 -11.95 -6.93
C ASP A 481 33.52 -10.44 -7.24
N ILE A 482 34.75 -10.01 -7.53
CA ILE A 482 35.10 -8.64 -7.84
C ILE A 482 34.30 -8.10 -9.05
N SER A 483 33.92 -8.95 -10.01
CA SER A 483 33.04 -8.56 -11.13
C SER A 483 31.66 -8.11 -10.65
N ASN A 484 31.11 -8.72 -9.60
CA ASN A 484 29.84 -8.28 -9.02
C ASN A 484 29.98 -6.93 -8.31
N VAL A 485 31.09 -6.72 -7.58
CA VAL A 485 31.37 -5.44 -6.91
C VAL A 485 31.49 -4.31 -7.93
N PHE A 486 32.26 -4.51 -9.00
CA PHE A 486 32.37 -3.53 -10.07
C PHE A 486 31.02 -3.29 -10.78
N SER A 487 30.24 -4.35 -11.05
CA SER A 487 28.90 -4.21 -11.62
C SER A 487 27.98 -3.36 -10.72
N ASP A 488 27.99 -3.59 -9.42
CA ASP A 488 27.18 -2.85 -8.46
C ASP A 488 27.59 -1.38 -8.37
N ILE A 489 28.90 -1.08 -8.36
CA ILE A 489 29.39 0.30 -8.39
C ILE A 489 29.02 0.99 -9.71
N ALA A 490 29.19 0.32 -10.85
CA ALA A 490 28.82 0.86 -12.16
C ALA A 490 27.33 1.21 -12.23
N LYS A 491 26.48 0.36 -11.65
CA LYS A 491 25.04 0.65 -11.50
C LYS A 491 24.80 1.83 -10.58
N LYS A 492 25.42 1.91 -9.41
CA LYS A 492 25.26 3.08 -8.52
C LYS A 492 25.75 4.40 -9.13
N ILE A 493 26.69 4.33 -10.07
CA ILE A 493 27.17 5.49 -10.83
C ILE A 493 26.18 5.86 -11.96
N SER A 494 25.49 4.88 -12.56
CA SER A 494 24.65 5.07 -13.76
C SER A 494 23.12 4.95 -13.56
N GLU A 495 22.66 4.48 -12.40
CA GLU A 495 21.26 4.19 -12.08
C GLU A 495 20.79 4.98 -10.86
N LEU A 496 19.71 5.73 -11.04
CA LEU A 496 18.91 6.33 -9.99
C LEU A 496 17.79 5.36 -9.58
N THR A 497 17.20 5.56 -8.40
CA THR A 497 16.06 4.75 -7.94
C THR A 497 14.88 5.63 -7.59
N LYS A 498 13.67 5.19 -7.93
CA LYS A 498 12.42 5.84 -7.53
C LYS A 498 11.41 4.80 -7.08
N GLN A 499 10.72 5.08 -5.97
CA GLN A 499 9.62 4.27 -5.49
C GLN A 499 8.37 4.61 -6.31
N THR A 500 7.60 3.60 -6.71
CA THR A 500 6.31 3.81 -7.37
C THR A 500 5.31 4.45 -6.43
N ILE A 501 4.39 5.22 -7.02
CA ILE A 501 3.19 5.72 -6.35
C ILE A 501 2.00 5.25 -7.18
N LYS A 502 1.09 4.50 -6.57
CA LYS A 502 -0.05 3.85 -7.24
C LYS A 502 0.41 2.99 -8.42
N GLY A 503 1.56 2.33 -8.30
CA GLY A 503 2.12 1.43 -9.31
C GLY A 503 2.70 2.11 -10.55
N VAL A 504 2.95 3.42 -10.50
CA VAL A 504 3.61 4.16 -11.59
C VAL A 504 4.80 4.96 -11.06
N VAL A 505 5.74 5.31 -11.95
CA VAL A 505 6.82 6.25 -11.62
C VAL A 505 6.90 7.35 -12.64
N GLU A 506 6.84 8.57 -12.14
CA GLU A 506 7.05 9.77 -12.93
C GLU A 506 8.52 9.88 -13.40
N ILE A 507 8.70 10.17 -14.68
CA ILE A 507 9.98 10.45 -15.35
C ILE A 507 9.87 11.77 -16.13
N SER A 508 11.01 12.32 -16.55
CA SER A 508 11.08 13.63 -17.23
C SER A 508 10.15 13.73 -18.44
N LYS A 509 9.61 14.93 -18.71
CA LYS A 509 8.88 15.22 -19.95
C LYS A 509 9.82 15.50 -21.13
N ASN A 510 11.04 15.95 -20.84
CA ASN A 510 12.01 16.42 -21.83
C ASN A 510 12.76 15.26 -22.50
N ILE A 511 12.01 14.38 -23.15
CA ILE A 511 12.51 13.11 -23.65
C ILE A 511 12.81 13.16 -25.15
N ASP A 512 13.97 12.64 -25.57
CA ASP A 512 14.33 12.47 -26.98
C ASP A 512 13.51 11.34 -27.61
N LYS A 513 12.45 11.74 -28.31
CA LYS A 513 11.48 10.83 -28.94
C LYS A 513 12.04 10.03 -30.12
N SER A 514 13.22 10.38 -30.63
CA SER A 514 13.86 9.69 -31.74
C SER A 514 14.56 8.39 -31.32
N ARG A 515 14.87 8.26 -30.02
CA ARG A 515 15.51 7.08 -29.44
C ARG A 515 14.47 6.17 -28.78
N ASN A 516 14.82 4.90 -28.62
CA ASN A 516 13.93 3.93 -27.98
C ASN A 516 13.99 4.04 -26.45
N LEU A 517 12.85 3.83 -25.79
CA LEU A 517 12.76 3.46 -24.39
C LEU A 517 13.23 2.01 -24.24
N ILE A 518 14.09 1.76 -23.25
CA ILE A 518 14.60 0.43 -22.95
C ILE A 518 14.18 0.05 -21.54
N ILE A 519 13.46 -1.07 -21.39
CA ILE A 519 13.05 -1.60 -20.09
C ILE A 519 13.69 -2.98 -19.93
N GLU A 520 14.57 -3.10 -18.95
CA GLU A 520 15.14 -4.37 -18.55
C GLU A 520 14.32 -4.96 -17.40
N VAL A 521 13.91 -6.22 -17.57
CA VAL A 521 13.13 -6.97 -16.60
C VAL A 521 13.97 -8.16 -16.16
N LYS A 522 14.50 -8.09 -14.93
CA LYS A 522 15.19 -9.21 -14.30
C LYS A 522 14.20 -10.01 -13.45
N ARG A 523 14.01 -11.27 -13.80
CA ARG A 523 13.14 -12.21 -13.08
C ARG A 523 13.82 -12.74 -11.81
N SER A 524 13.05 -13.33 -10.91
CA SER A 524 13.55 -13.88 -9.65
C SER A 524 14.52 -15.06 -9.83
N ASP A 525 14.46 -15.77 -10.97
CA ASP A 525 15.40 -16.84 -11.33
C ASP A 525 16.72 -16.31 -11.93
N GLY A 526 16.86 -14.99 -12.06
CA GLY A 526 18.03 -14.33 -12.64
C GLY A 526 17.94 -14.09 -14.14
N THR A 527 16.91 -14.59 -14.83
CA THR A 527 16.70 -14.35 -16.27
C THR A 527 16.47 -12.87 -16.55
N ILE A 528 17.10 -12.34 -17.58
CA ILE A 528 16.95 -10.95 -18.01
C ILE A 528 16.23 -10.90 -19.36
N ASN A 529 15.16 -10.11 -19.44
CA ASN A 529 14.46 -9.80 -20.67
C ASN A 529 14.49 -8.30 -20.92
N THR A 530 14.90 -7.89 -22.12
CA THR A 530 15.00 -6.49 -22.52
C THR A 530 13.90 -6.14 -23.51
N ILE A 531 13.05 -5.19 -23.12
CA ILE A 531 11.98 -4.64 -23.95
C ILE A 531 12.49 -3.32 -24.53
N VAL A 532 12.57 -3.26 -25.86
CA VAL A 532 12.93 -2.04 -26.59
C VAL A 532 11.70 -1.54 -27.34
N ARG A 533 11.32 -0.28 -27.13
CA ARG A 533 10.13 0.33 -27.76
C ARG A 533 10.42 1.75 -28.21
N SER A 534 9.87 2.14 -29.35
CA SER A 534 9.77 3.56 -29.69
C SER A 534 8.87 4.27 -28.66
N TYR A 535 8.93 5.59 -28.56
CA TYR A 535 8.05 6.33 -27.64
C TYR A 535 6.57 6.16 -27.94
N VAL A 536 6.21 6.13 -29.23
CA VAL A 536 4.83 5.94 -29.66
C VAL A 536 4.35 4.54 -29.27
N ASP A 537 5.16 3.51 -29.50
CA ASP A 537 4.80 2.14 -29.17
C ASP A 537 4.76 1.92 -27.65
N ALA A 538 5.66 2.55 -26.88
CA ALA A 538 5.64 2.47 -25.43
C ALA A 538 4.35 3.04 -24.83
N ILE A 539 3.79 4.09 -25.44
CA ILE A 539 2.49 4.65 -25.05
C ILE A 539 1.35 3.71 -25.46
N ASN A 540 1.35 3.23 -26.70
CA ASN A 540 0.31 2.32 -27.21
C ASN A 540 0.26 1.00 -26.44
N ASP A 541 1.42 0.43 -26.12
CA ASP A 541 1.57 -0.80 -25.32
C ASP A 541 1.37 -0.55 -23.82
N ASN A 542 1.16 0.72 -23.41
CA ASN A 542 0.90 1.16 -22.05
C ASN A 542 2.05 0.88 -21.07
N TYR A 543 3.30 0.91 -21.55
CA TYR A 543 4.50 0.95 -20.71
C TYR A 543 4.84 2.38 -20.26
N LEU A 544 4.45 3.37 -21.07
CA LEU A 544 4.63 4.79 -20.81
C LEU A 544 3.27 5.49 -20.84
N ILE A 545 3.00 6.33 -19.85
CA ILE A 545 1.76 7.12 -19.77
C ILE A 545 2.12 8.58 -19.99
N ASP A 546 1.46 9.23 -20.93
CA ASP A 546 1.63 10.66 -21.21
C ASP A 546 0.79 11.50 -20.22
N LYS A 547 1.47 12.28 -19.37
CA LYS A 547 0.85 13.31 -18.52
C LYS A 547 1.24 14.70 -19.01
N VAL A 548 0.47 15.71 -18.60
CA VAL A 548 0.72 17.10 -18.98
C VAL A 548 2.14 17.56 -18.62
N THR A 549 2.60 17.25 -17.40
CA THR A 549 3.87 17.74 -16.84
C THR A 549 5.01 16.73 -16.89
N ALA A 550 4.73 15.47 -17.17
CA ALA A 550 5.70 14.37 -17.09
C ALA A 550 5.28 13.18 -17.96
N TYR A 551 6.12 12.15 -18.03
CA TYR A 551 5.64 10.80 -18.37
C TYR A 551 5.65 9.93 -17.13
N GLU A 552 4.87 8.86 -17.13
CA GLU A 552 4.91 7.85 -16.07
C GLU A 552 5.21 6.47 -16.65
N ILE A 553 6.17 5.75 -16.07
CA ILE A 553 6.38 4.34 -16.36
C ILE A 553 5.33 3.52 -15.61
N ASN A 554 4.61 2.68 -16.35
CA ASN A 554 3.55 1.84 -15.80
C ASN A 554 4.09 0.50 -15.30
N ILE A 555 4.35 0.42 -14.00
CA ILE A 555 4.94 -0.77 -13.38
C ILE A 555 3.92 -1.90 -13.17
N LYS A 556 2.62 -1.61 -13.27
CA LYS A 556 1.54 -2.60 -13.21
C LYS A 556 1.60 -3.67 -14.30
N LYS A 557 2.41 -3.45 -15.34
CA LYS A 557 2.64 -4.39 -16.44
C LYS A 557 3.53 -5.58 -16.05
N PHE A 558 4.27 -5.45 -14.96
CA PHE A 558 5.28 -6.42 -14.55
C PHE A 558 4.84 -7.19 -13.32
N VAL A 559 5.35 -8.41 -13.15
CA VAL A 559 4.97 -9.22 -12.00
C VAL A 559 5.69 -8.73 -10.75
N ALA A 560 5.11 -9.01 -9.59
CA ALA A 560 5.54 -8.47 -8.31
C ALA A 560 7.04 -8.71 -8.02
N THR A 561 7.55 -9.89 -8.35
CA THR A 561 8.94 -10.31 -8.10
C THR A 561 9.99 -9.74 -9.07
N ASP A 562 9.57 -9.11 -10.17
CA ASP A 562 10.53 -8.61 -11.17
C ASP A 562 11.42 -7.51 -10.57
N THR A 563 12.62 -7.31 -11.08
CA THR A 563 13.37 -6.07 -10.89
C THR A 563 13.35 -5.31 -12.22
N ILE A 564 12.95 -4.04 -12.17
CA ILE A 564 12.75 -3.23 -13.37
C ILE A 564 13.79 -2.12 -13.41
N THR A 565 14.54 -2.07 -14.52
CA THR A 565 15.44 -0.97 -14.86
C THR A 565 14.97 -0.29 -16.13
N VAL A 566 14.79 1.02 -16.11
CA VAL A 566 14.32 1.80 -17.26
C VAL A 566 15.43 2.74 -17.75
N LYS A 567 15.77 2.70 -19.03
CA LYS A 567 16.73 3.63 -19.63
C LYS A 567 16.02 4.47 -20.68
N TYR A 568 16.20 5.79 -20.58
CA TYR A 568 15.57 6.75 -21.48
C TYR A 568 16.47 7.96 -21.73
N TYR A 569 16.26 8.64 -22.85
CA TYR A 569 17.12 9.72 -23.34
C TYR A 569 16.40 11.05 -23.22
N LEU A 570 17.11 12.10 -22.79
CA LEU A 570 16.59 13.46 -22.76
C LEU A 570 16.86 14.18 -24.09
N LEU A 571 16.01 15.14 -24.45
CA LEU A 571 16.32 16.04 -25.57
C LEU A 571 17.57 16.85 -25.24
N LYS A 572 18.40 17.09 -26.25
CA LYS A 572 19.53 17.98 -26.14
C LYS A 572 19.05 19.40 -25.87
N ASP A 573 19.51 20.01 -24.79
CA ASP A 573 19.32 21.44 -24.59
C ASP A 573 20.19 22.17 -25.63
N ASN A 574 19.56 22.92 -26.54
CA ASN A 574 20.27 23.69 -27.56
C ASN A 574 20.93 24.94 -26.99
#